data_AF-A0A7J4RUT0-F1
#
_entry.id   AF-A0A7J4RUT0-F1
#
_cell.length_a   1.000
_cell.length_b   1.000
_cell.length_c   1.000
_cell.angle_alpha   90.00
_cell.angle_beta   90.00
_cell.angle_gamma   90.00
#
_symmetry.space_group_name_H-M   'P 1'
#
loop_
_entity.id
_entity.type
_entity.pdbx_description
1 polymer ?
#
loop_
_entity_poly.entity_id
_entity_poly.type
_entity_poly.pdbx_seq_one_letter_code
_entity_poly.pdbx_strand_id
1 'polypeptide(L)'
;MRVNTAIVILALMMAALMSPLTLAEAQDDGSTQTINNSETWTSDNLLDGNVTVASGGVLTIDGSIEVATGSKITVDSGGSLILNGALNGAESMSEIYMEV
;
A
#
# COMPACT_ATOMS: atom_id res chain seq x y z
N MET A 1 0.27 15.06 -44.67
CA MET A 1 0.93 15.36 -43.37
C MET A 1 -0.05 15.52 -42.21
N ARG A 2 -1.19 16.22 -42.35
CA ARG A 2 -2.19 16.39 -41.25
C ARG A 2 -2.88 15.09 -40.78
N VAL A 3 -3.17 14.16 -41.69
CA VAL A 3 -3.80 12.86 -41.37
C VAL A 3 -2.87 11.95 -40.56
N ASN A 4 -1.57 11.91 -40.88
CA ASN A 4 -0.58 11.15 -40.11
C ASN A 4 -0.40 11.70 -38.69
N THR A 5 -0.46 13.02 -38.50
CA THR A 5 -0.40 13.62 -37.16
C THR A 5 -1.64 13.28 -36.33
N ALA A 6 -2.83 13.26 -36.93
CA ALA A 6 -4.06 12.88 -36.24
C ALA A 6 -4.06 11.40 -35.79
N ILE A 7 -3.53 10.50 -36.62
CA ILE A 7 -3.41 9.07 -36.28
C ILE A 7 -2.40 8.86 -35.15
N VAL A 8 -1.26 9.57 -35.16
CA VAL A 8 -0.25 9.48 -34.09
C VAL A 8 -0.80 9.99 -32.75
N ILE A 9 -1.54 11.09 -32.75
CA ILE A 9 -2.17 11.62 -31.52
C ILE A 9 -3.24 10.65 -31.00
N LEU A 10 -4.06 10.07 -31.88
CA LEU A 10 -5.04 9.06 -31.49
C LEU A 10 -4.39 7.79 -30.93
N ALA A 11 -3.31 7.31 -31.55
CA ALA A 11 -2.56 6.15 -31.06
C ALA A 11 -1.90 6.40 -29.69
N LEU A 12 -1.38 7.60 -29.44
CA LEU A 12 -0.83 7.99 -28.13
C LEU A 12 -1.91 8.09 -27.05
N MET A 13 -3.10 8.59 -27.39
CA MET A 13 -4.25 8.62 -26.46
C MET A 13 -4.77 7.21 -26.14
N MET A 14 -4.83 6.32 -27.13
CA MET A 14 -5.22 4.92 -26.90
C MET A 14 -4.17 4.16 -26.07
N ALA A 15 -2.88 4.45 -26.25
CA ALA A 15 -1.82 3.88 -25.42
C ALA A 15 -1.92 4.35 -23.95
N ALA A 16 -2.28 5.61 -23.70
CA ALA A 16 -2.49 6.12 -22.35
C ALA A 16 -3.66 5.43 -21.62
N LEU A 17 -4.71 5.05 -22.36
CA LEU A 17 -5.87 4.30 -21.84
C LEU A 17 -5.56 2.82 -21.51
N MET A 18 -4.45 2.29 -22.01
CA MET A 18 -4.03 0.89 -21.79
C MET A 18 -3.11 0.75 -20.56
N SER A 19 -2.85 1.83 -19.82
CA SER A 19 -2.10 1.77 -18.57
C SER A 19 -2.93 1.01 -17.52
N PRO A 20 -2.38 0.00 -16.83
CA PRO A 20 -3.12 -0.69 -15.77
C PRO A 20 -3.49 0.31 -14.68
N LEU A 21 -4.75 0.29 -14.26
CA LEU A 21 -5.17 0.98 -13.04
C LEU A 21 -4.55 0.23 -11.86
N THR A 22 -3.45 0.74 -11.32
CA THR A 22 -2.86 0.18 -10.09
C THR A 22 -3.72 0.63 -8.92
N LEU A 23 -4.29 -0.32 -8.18
CA LEU A 23 -4.85 -0.03 -6.88
C LEU A 23 -3.71 0.30 -5.91
N ALA A 24 -4.02 1.05 -4.86
CA ALA A 24 -3.06 1.31 -3.80
C ALA A 24 -2.87 0.04 -2.95
N GLU A 25 -1.64 -0.22 -2.51
CA GLU A 25 -1.26 -1.44 -1.80
C GLU A 25 -0.33 -1.08 -0.64
N ALA A 26 -0.17 -2.00 0.32
CA ALA A 26 0.84 -1.83 1.36
C ALA A 26 2.24 -1.71 0.74
N GLN A 27 3.06 -0.80 1.25
CA GLN A 27 4.46 -0.66 0.81
C GLN A 27 5.31 -1.82 1.34
N ASP A 28 6.18 -2.36 0.51
CA ASP A 28 7.04 -3.52 0.80
C ASP A 28 8.52 -3.21 0.56
N ASP A 29 8.89 -1.93 0.52
CA ASP A 29 10.22 -1.44 0.16
C ASP A 29 11.02 -0.86 1.35
N GLY A 30 10.50 -0.98 2.57
CA GLY A 30 11.08 -0.46 3.80
C GLY A 30 10.94 1.06 3.97
N SER A 31 10.21 1.74 3.08
CA SER A 31 10.06 3.20 3.11
C SER A 31 9.03 3.68 4.14
N THR A 32 8.69 4.96 4.09
CA THR A 32 7.64 5.54 4.92
C THR A 32 6.62 6.27 4.07
N GLN A 33 5.35 5.90 4.24
CA GLN A 33 4.22 6.49 3.56
C GLN A 33 3.38 7.32 4.53
N THR A 34 2.86 8.44 4.04
CA THR A 34 1.84 9.22 4.76
C THR A 34 0.54 9.24 3.95
N ILE A 35 -0.52 8.71 4.56
CA ILE A 35 -1.86 8.68 3.98
C ILE A 35 -2.59 9.94 4.43
N ASN A 36 -2.71 10.88 3.49
CA ASN A 36 -3.37 12.18 3.71
C ASN A 36 -4.85 12.20 3.25
N ASN A 37 -5.25 11.21 2.46
CA ASN A 37 -6.60 11.05 1.91
C ASN A 37 -7.09 9.62 2.15
N SER A 38 -8.06 9.15 1.38
CA SER A 38 -8.55 7.77 1.45
C SER A 38 -7.72 6.82 0.60
N GLU A 39 -7.35 5.68 1.18
CA GLU A 39 -6.61 4.59 0.53
C GLU A 39 -7.23 3.25 0.96
N THR A 40 -7.32 2.30 0.02
CA THR A 40 -7.86 0.96 0.29
C THR A 40 -6.89 -0.09 -0.21
N TRP A 41 -6.43 -0.96 0.69
CA TRP A 41 -5.58 -2.10 0.37
C TRP A 41 -6.43 -3.37 0.32
N THR A 42 -6.63 -3.89 -0.88
CA THR A 42 -7.50 -5.05 -1.12
C THR A 42 -6.75 -6.38 -1.25
N SER A 43 -5.46 -6.32 -1.56
CA SER A 43 -4.62 -7.48 -1.82
C SER A 43 -3.99 -8.01 -0.52
N ASP A 44 -3.83 -9.33 -0.41
CA ASP A 44 -2.96 -9.91 0.61
C ASP A 44 -1.51 -9.53 0.29
N ASN A 45 -0.78 -8.94 1.25
CA ASN A 45 0.55 -8.41 1.00
C ASN A 45 1.44 -8.32 2.25
N LEU A 46 2.71 -8.01 2.07
CA LEU A 46 3.66 -7.64 3.13
C LEU A 46 3.67 -6.12 3.30
N LEU A 47 3.64 -5.65 4.55
CA LEU A 47 4.01 -4.29 4.93
C LEU A 47 5.45 -4.30 5.46
N ASP A 48 6.38 -3.82 4.64
CA ASP A 48 7.76 -3.52 5.04
C ASP A 48 7.98 -2.00 4.98
N GLY A 49 8.05 -1.36 6.15
CA GLY A 49 8.12 0.09 6.28
C GLY A 49 7.12 0.67 7.28
N ASN A 50 7.03 2.00 7.31
CA ASN A 50 6.16 2.71 8.24
C ASN A 50 5.04 3.44 7.52
N VAL A 51 3.85 3.39 8.09
CA VAL A 51 2.67 4.10 7.57
C VAL A 51 2.20 5.09 8.62
N THR A 52 1.96 6.32 8.23
CA THR A 52 1.28 7.32 9.05
C THR A 52 -0.05 7.67 8.39
N VAL A 53 -1.16 7.39 9.06
CA VAL A 53 -2.50 7.85 8.66
C VAL A 53 -2.72 9.21 9.31
N ALA A 54 -2.55 10.27 8.53
CA ALA A 54 -2.62 11.65 9.01
C ALA A 54 -4.07 12.06 9.33
N SER A 55 -4.24 13.20 9.99
CA SER A 55 -5.56 13.79 10.23
C SER A 55 -6.36 13.95 8.92
N GLY A 56 -7.58 13.42 8.87
CA GLY A 56 -8.44 13.41 7.68
C GLY A 56 -8.13 12.29 6.68
N GLY A 57 -7.00 11.58 6.85
CA GLY A 57 -6.67 10.37 6.10
C GLY A 57 -7.51 9.17 6.56
N VAL A 58 -7.80 8.27 5.63
CA VAL A 58 -8.53 7.03 5.90
C VAL A 58 -7.81 5.88 5.22
N LEU A 59 -7.27 4.95 6.00
CA LEU A 59 -6.74 3.69 5.48
C LEU A 59 -7.80 2.61 5.70
N THR A 60 -8.23 1.95 4.62
CA THR A 60 -9.07 0.75 4.67
C THR A 60 -8.25 -0.47 4.28
N ILE A 61 -8.22 -1.49 5.12
CA ILE A 61 -7.52 -2.74 4.86
C ILE A 61 -8.56 -3.84 4.72
N ASP A 62 -8.78 -4.28 3.49
CA ASP A 62 -9.68 -5.38 3.14
C ASP A 62 -8.92 -6.70 2.97
N GLY A 63 -7.65 -6.64 2.56
CA GLY A 63 -6.76 -7.80 2.45
C GLY A 63 -6.13 -8.25 3.78
N SER A 64 -5.37 -9.33 3.74
CA SER A 64 -4.55 -9.82 4.86
C SER A 64 -3.12 -9.30 4.72
N ILE A 65 -2.69 -8.46 5.67
CA ILE A 65 -1.36 -7.84 5.63
C ILE A 65 -0.46 -8.48 6.68
N GLU A 66 0.65 -9.06 6.23
CA GLU A 66 1.76 -9.46 7.09
C GLU A 66 2.62 -8.22 7.38
N VAL A 67 2.82 -7.87 8.65
CA VAL A 67 3.59 -6.69 9.06
C VAL A 67 4.99 -7.14 9.44
N ALA A 68 5.97 -6.73 8.65
CA ALA A 68 7.37 -7.09 8.86
C ALA A 68 7.89 -6.56 10.21
N THR A 69 8.90 -7.25 10.76
CA THR A 69 9.52 -6.85 12.02
C THR A 69 10.08 -5.43 11.93
N GLY A 70 9.62 -4.55 12.83
CA GLY A 70 10.05 -3.14 12.89
C GLY A 70 9.17 -2.18 12.09
N SER A 71 8.30 -2.69 11.22
CA SER A 71 7.25 -1.91 10.54
C SER A 71 6.18 -1.44 11.53
N LYS A 72 5.52 -0.33 11.20
CA LYS A 72 4.42 0.20 12.03
C LYS A 72 3.37 0.91 11.20
N ILE A 73 2.12 0.86 11.67
CA ILE A 73 1.05 1.76 11.24
C ILE A 73 0.74 2.68 12.42
N THR A 74 0.91 3.99 12.22
CA THR A 74 0.56 5.03 13.19
C THR A 74 -0.66 5.77 12.68
N VAL A 75 -1.68 5.94 13.53
CA VAL A 75 -2.87 6.73 13.19
C VAL A 75 -2.85 7.99 14.04
N ASP A 76 -2.66 9.14 13.40
CA ASP A 76 -2.64 10.44 14.06
C ASP A 76 -4.06 10.85 14.50
N SER A 77 -4.14 11.83 15.41
CA SER A 77 -5.42 12.40 15.83
C SER A 77 -6.21 12.90 14.62
N GLY A 78 -7.44 12.41 14.46
CA GLY A 78 -8.31 12.74 13.32
C GLY A 78 -8.12 11.86 12.08
N GLY A 79 -7.15 10.93 12.07
CA GLY A 79 -7.05 9.87 11.08
C GLY A 79 -7.96 8.69 11.39
N SER A 80 -8.21 7.82 10.40
CA SER A 80 -9.04 6.62 10.57
C SER A 80 -8.41 5.38 9.93
N LEU A 81 -8.42 4.27 10.66
CA LEU A 81 -8.07 2.95 10.16
C LEU A 81 -9.32 2.06 10.22
N ILE A 82 -9.73 1.54 9.07
CA ILE A 82 -10.83 0.58 8.92
C ILE A 82 -10.20 -0.76 8.57
N LEU A 83 -10.29 -1.74 9.47
CA LEU A 83 -9.75 -3.08 9.27
C LEU A 83 -10.89 -4.07 9.04
N ASN A 84 -11.06 -4.50 7.79
CA ASN A 84 -12.02 -5.53 7.39
C ASN A 84 -11.34 -6.89 7.16
N GLY A 85 -10.08 -6.86 6.71
CA GLY A 85 -9.22 -8.03 6.56
C GLY A 85 -8.43 -8.35 7.83
N ALA A 86 -7.14 -8.63 7.69
CA ALA A 86 -6.27 -9.02 8.79
C ALA A 86 -4.96 -8.21 8.84
N LEU A 87 -4.43 -8.01 10.04
CA LEU A 87 -3.06 -7.52 10.28
C LEU A 87 -2.33 -8.57 11.13
N ASN A 88 -1.34 -9.23 10.54
CA ASN A 88 -0.56 -10.27 11.20
C ASN A 88 0.85 -9.74 11.45
N GLY A 89 1.25 -9.59 12.72
CA GLY A 89 2.62 -9.20 13.03
C GLY A 89 3.57 -10.38 12.87
N ALA A 90 4.75 -10.17 12.28
CA ALA A 90 5.79 -11.19 12.28
C ALA A 90 6.15 -11.59 13.72
N GLU A 91 5.93 -12.85 14.08
CA GLU A 91 6.25 -13.35 15.42
C GLU A 91 7.76 -13.44 15.61
N SER A 92 8.28 -12.76 16.63
CA SER A 92 9.66 -12.97 17.08
C SER A 92 9.72 -14.31 17.83
N MET A 93 9.93 -15.41 17.11
CA MET A 93 10.29 -16.69 17.73
C MET A 93 11.67 -16.56 18.38
N SER A 94 11.70 -16.21 19.67
CA SER A 94 12.92 -16.25 20.46
C SER A 94 13.26 -17.72 20.74
N GLU A 95 14.04 -18.36 19.87
CA GLU A 95 14.59 -19.69 20.14
C GLU A 95 15.61 -19.57 21.28
N ILE A 96 15.22 -20.00 22.49
CA ILE A 96 16.17 -20.16 23.59
C ILE A 96 16.94 -21.46 23.33
N TYR A 97 18.14 -21.33 22.76
CA TYR A 97 19.12 -22.42 22.75
C TYR A 97 19.64 -22.60 24.18
N MET A 98 19.10 -23.59 24.91
CA MET A 98 19.73 -24.09 26.12
C MET A 98 20.93 -24.93 25.69
N GLU A 99 22.13 -24.37 25.79
CA GLU A 99 23.36 -25.17 25.76
C GLU A 99 23.33 -26.10 26.98
N VAL A 100 23.33 -27.42 26.74
CA VAL A 100 23.40 -28.48 27.76
C VAL A 100 24.81 -28.73 28.23
#